data_AF-A0A7W1QAN9-F1
#
_entry.id   AF-A0A7W1QAN9-F1
#
_cell.length_a   1.000
_cell.length_b   1.000
_cell.length_c   1.000
_cell.angle_alpha   90.00
_cell.angle_beta   90.00
_cell.angle_gamma   90.00
#
_symmetry.space_group_name_H-M   'P 1'
#
loop_
_entity.id
_entity.type
_entity.pdbx_description
1 polymer ?
#
loop_
_entity_poly.entity_id
_entity_poly.type
_entity_poly.pdbx_seq_one_letter_code
_entity_poly.pdbx_strand_id
1 'polypeptide(L)'
;TAMVLARVVRAERFAQLRLDAPVVAARGDRVVLRAGTTVGGGRILDPAPPRHADLERFERSARGEVLVHAPAQAADGTWRYSDEWLAELREDLERRLGEADPLDPGVPAPTDAWAPEVIARLGLERRGAKLYRPGAEGALGEREQEAMELEARLGLDPVKVESPELARFLEERGRLVRVGDGYAISPGAYAQARVLLVGELEAAERITLARFRDLLGASRKTSQLLLERFDADGVTRRVGADRVLRASVRG
;
A
#
# COMPACT_ATOMS: atom_id res chain seq x y z
N THR A 1 39.02 -1.18 17.22
CA THR A 1 38.47 -0.31 18.29
C THR A 1 37.66 0.78 17.63
N ALA A 2 36.36 0.89 17.93
CA ALA A 2 35.48 1.93 17.40
C ALA A 2 35.06 2.89 18.52
N MET A 3 34.86 4.16 18.20
CA MET A 3 34.33 5.18 19.12
C MET A 3 33.19 5.90 18.42
N VAL A 4 32.00 5.86 19.02
CA VAL A 4 30.77 6.43 18.46
C VAL A 4 29.97 7.10 19.56
N LEU A 5 29.27 8.18 19.21
CA LEU A 5 28.30 8.80 20.11
C LEU A 5 27.09 7.87 20.27
N ALA A 6 26.54 7.84 21.48
CA ALA A 6 25.38 7.02 21.78
C ALA A 6 24.43 7.75 22.75
N ARG A 7 23.13 7.56 22.55
CA ARG A 7 22.13 7.86 23.58
C ARG A 7 21.93 6.62 24.44
N VAL A 8 21.87 6.80 25.75
CA VAL A 8 21.73 5.71 26.72
C VAL A 8 20.32 5.72 27.29
N VAL A 9 19.62 4.59 27.18
CA VAL A 9 18.36 4.35 27.90
C VAL A 9 18.65 3.31 28.97
N ARG A 10 18.54 3.69 30.24
CA ARG A 10 18.87 2.82 31.38
C ARG A 10 17.61 2.15 31.92
N ALA A 11 17.70 0.86 32.25
CA ALA A 11 16.72 0.13 33.04
C ALA A 11 17.46 -0.73 34.09
N GLU A 12 17.38 -0.32 35.35
CA GLU A 12 18.08 -0.97 36.48
C GLU A 12 19.60 -1.16 36.25
N ARG A 13 20.05 -2.42 36.14
CA ARG A 13 21.43 -2.86 35.87
C ARG A 13 21.77 -2.93 34.38
N PHE A 14 20.80 -2.67 33.52
CA PHE A 14 20.93 -2.76 32.07
C PHE A 14 20.83 -1.38 31.42
N ALA A 15 21.33 -1.30 30.19
CA ALA A 15 21.16 -0.13 29.36
C ALA A 15 21.12 -0.53 27.88
N GLN A 16 20.25 0.13 27.12
CA GLN A 16 20.23 0.06 25.67
C GLN A 16 20.91 1.31 25.10
N LEU A 17 21.84 1.09 24.17
CA LEU A 17 22.61 2.14 23.52
C LEU A 17 22.06 2.37 22.11
N ARG A 18 21.60 3.58 21.82
CA ARG A 18 21.28 4.00 20.45
C ARG A 18 22.48 4.75 19.88
N LEU A 19 23.20 4.09 18.99
CA LEU A 19 24.42 4.61 18.38
C LEU A 19 24.11 5.59 17.24
N ASP A 20 24.95 6.59 17.08
CA ASP A 20 24.85 7.58 16.00
C ASP A 20 25.36 7.05 14.65
N ALA A 21 26.20 6.01 14.70
CA ALA A 21 26.68 5.26 13.55
C ALA A 21 26.75 3.75 13.88
N PRO A 22 26.57 2.86 12.89
CA PRO A 22 26.64 1.42 13.10
C PRO A 22 28.06 0.99 13.49
N VAL A 23 28.16 0.01 14.38
CA VAL A 23 29.43 -0.63 14.80
C VAL A 23 29.28 -2.14 14.77
N VAL A 24 30.38 -2.85 14.52
CA VAL A 24 30.41 -4.31 14.62
C VAL A 24 30.70 -4.67 16.08
N ALA A 25 29.83 -5.49 16.66
CA ALA A 25 29.91 -5.95 18.03
C ALA A 25 29.41 -7.39 18.14
N ALA A 26 30.02 -8.17 19.02
CA ALA A 26 29.56 -9.49 19.38
C ALA A 26 29.03 -9.51 20.82
N ARG A 27 28.17 -10.48 21.12
CA ARG A 27 27.76 -10.76 22.49
C ARG A 27 28.98 -11.08 23.36
N GLY A 28 29.03 -10.48 24.55
CA GLY A 28 30.11 -10.65 25.52
C GLY A 28 31.25 -9.63 25.36
N ASP A 29 31.29 -8.89 24.23
CA ASP A 29 32.25 -7.80 24.02
C ASP A 29 32.13 -6.75 25.10
N ARG A 30 33.27 -6.14 25.46
CA ARG A 30 33.32 -5.11 26.48
C ARG A 30 33.12 -3.73 25.84
N VAL A 31 32.30 -2.92 26.49
CA VAL A 31 32.09 -1.52 26.12
C VAL A 31 32.48 -0.61 27.29
N VAL A 32 33.03 0.55 26.97
CA VAL A 32 33.33 1.61 27.94
C VAL A 32 32.49 2.83 27.57
N LEU A 33 31.72 3.34 28.52
CA LEU A 33 30.92 4.55 28.35
C LEU A 33 31.71 5.74 28.88
N ARG A 34 31.78 6.82 28.08
CA ARG A 34 32.49 8.05 28.42
C ARG A 34 31.63 9.27 28.19
N ALA A 35 31.74 10.25 29.09
CA ALA A 35 31.17 11.59 28.97
C ALA A 35 32.22 12.61 29.45
N GLY A 36 33.25 12.83 28.64
CA GLY A 36 34.49 13.53 29.04
C GLY A 36 35.44 12.64 29.87
N THR A 37 34.91 11.98 30.91
CA THR A 37 35.60 10.95 31.72
C THR A 37 34.92 9.59 31.58
N THR A 38 35.52 8.51 32.10
CA THR A 38 34.88 7.19 32.16
C THR A 38 33.73 7.21 33.15
N VAL A 39 32.51 6.98 32.66
CA VAL A 39 31.28 6.95 33.48
C VAL A 39 30.84 5.54 33.82
N GLY A 40 31.29 4.54 33.05
CA GLY A 40 30.98 3.14 33.32
C GLY A 40 31.56 2.20 32.28
N GLY A 41 31.43 0.92 32.55
CA GLY A 41 31.73 -0.16 31.62
C GLY A 41 30.58 -1.16 31.58
N GLY A 42 30.52 -1.95 30.52
CA GLY A 42 29.50 -2.96 30.34
C GLY A 42 29.97 -4.10 29.46
N ARG A 43 29.13 -5.13 29.36
CA ARG A 43 29.26 -6.18 28.35
C ARG A 43 28.04 -6.12 27.44
N ILE A 44 28.26 -6.37 26.17
CA ILE A 44 27.19 -6.43 25.17
C ILE A 44 26.40 -7.72 25.40
N LEU A 45 25.12 -7.58 25.74
CA LEU A 45 24.23 -8.73 25.91
C LEU A 45 23.62 -9.14 24.57
N ASP A 46 23.15 -8.15 23.82
CA ASP A 46 22.58 -8.30 22.49
C ASP A 46 23.13 -7.17 21.61
N PRO A 47 23.85 -7.47 20.51
CA PRO A 47 24.37 -6.46 19.60
C PRO A 47 23.30 -5.85 18.68
N ALA A 48 22.14 -6.48 18.52
CA ALA A 48 21.06 -6.04 17.64
C ALA A 48 19.67 -6.15 18.31
N PRO A 49 19.47 -5.48 19.47
CA PRO A 49 18.18 -5.52 20.16
C PRO A 49 17.11 -4.74 19.39
N PRO A 50 15.82 -5.07 19.55
CA PRO A 50 14.72 -4.39 18.91
C PRO A 50 14.56 -2.99 19.48
N ARG A 51 13.68 -2.22 18.85
CA ARG A 51 13.35 -0.86 19.29
C ARG A 51 12.69 -0.91 20.68
N HIS A 52 12.99 0.12 21.49
CA HIS A 52 12.51 0.34 22.86
C HIS A 52 13.14 -0.58 23.91
N ALA A 53 13.49 0.03 25.05
CA ALA A 53 14.12 -0.66 26.17
C ALA A 53 13.07 -1.44 26.97
N ASP A 54 13.38 -2.70 27.25
CA ASP A 54 12.49 -3.64 27.92
C ASP A 54 13.30 -4.47 28.93
N LEU A 55 12.90 -4.43 30.21
CA LEU A 55 13.65 -5.05 31.30
C LEU A 55 13.62 -6.58 31.22
N GLU A 56 12.47 -7.18 30.90
CA GLU A 56 12.32 -8.63 30.79
C GLU A 56 13.22 -9.17 29.67
N ARG A 57 13.28 -8.46 28.54
CA ARG A 57 14.19 -8.77 27.44
C ARG A 57 15.65 -8.69 27.85
N PHE A 58 16.03 -7.68 28.62
CA PHE A 58 17.40 -7.56 29.10
C PHE A 58 17.78 -8.73 30.00
N GLU A 59 16.87 -9.21 30.85
CA GLU A 59 17.09 -10.37 31.70
C GLU A 59 17.23 -11.67 30.90
N ARG A 60 16.37 -11.89 29.90
CA ARG A 60 16.48 -13.02 28.96
C ARG A 60 17.82 -13.04 28.25
N SER A 61 18.19 -11.91 27.65
CA SER A 61 19.50 -11.74 27.05
C SER A 61 20.61 -11.95 28.07
N ALA A 62 20.49 -11.53 29.33
CA ALA A 62 21.50 -11.79 30.34
C ALA A 62 21.68 -13.30 30.66
N ARG A 63 20.61 -14.10 30.55
CA ARG A 63 20.64 -15.57 30.78
C ARG A 63 21.29 -16.39 29.66
N GLY A 64 21.64 -15.77 28.53
CA GLY A 64 22.24 -16.49 27.40
C GLY A 64 21.31 -16.68 26.21
N GLU A 65 20.06 -16.26 26.32
CA GLU A 65 19.08 -16.39 25.24
C GLU A 65 19.52 -15.51 24.06
N VAL A 66 19.66 -16.11 22.88
CA VAL A 66 19.94 -15.39 21.62
C VAL A 66 18.60 -15.14 20.95
N LEU A 67 18.14 -13.91 21.05
CA LEU A 67 16.88 -13.49 20.48
C LEU A 67 17.17 -12.77 19.17
N VAL A 68 16.86 -13.41 18.04
CA VAL A 68 17.00 -12.76 16.73
C VAL A 68 15.75 -11.92 16.49
N HIS A 69 15.83 -10.66 16.89
CA HIS A 69 14.70 -9.74 16.96
C HIS A 69 14.37 -9.01 15.65
N ALA A 70 15.19 -9.23 14.64
CA ALA A 70 14.91 -8.87 13.25
C ALA A 70 15.67 -9.86 12.36
N PRO A 71 15.15 -10.19 11.15
CA PRO A 71 15.84 -11.10 10.26
C PRO A 71 17.23 -10.58 9.93
N ALA A 72 18.23 -11.44 10.12
CA ALA A 72 19.62 -11.16 9.81
C ALA A 72 20.09 -12.10 8.71
N GLN A 73 20.80 -11.57 7.72
CA GLN A 73 21.34 -12.38 6.65
C GLN A 73 22.63 -13.08 7.11
N ALA A 74 22.68 -14.40 6.95
CA ALA A 74 23.87 -15.20 7.16
C ALA A 74 24.85 -15.03 5.99
N ALA A 75 26.09 -15.47 6.19
CA ALA A 75 27.16 -15.34 5.18
C ALA A 75 26.86 -16.09 3.86
N ASP A 76 25.98 -17.08 3.90
CA ASP A 76 25.49 -17.83 2.74
C ASP A 76 24.29 -17.17 2.03
N GLY A 77 23.85 -16.00 2.49
CA GLY A 77 22.73 -15.26 1.95
C GLY A 77 21.37 -15.64 2.54
N THR A 78 21.29 -16.65 3.41
CA THR A 78 20.03 -17.10 4.03
C THR A 78 19.59 -16.17 5.16
N TRP A 79 18.28 -15.95 5.30
CA TRP A 79 17.74 -15.18 6.43
C TRP A 79 17.61 -16.06 7.68
N ARG A 80 18.14 -15.57 8.80
CA ARG A 80 17.97 -16.15 10.13
C ARG A 80 17.10 -15.25 10.98
N TYR A 81 16.16 -15.84 11.70
CA TYR A 81 15.22 -15.17 12.60
C TYR A 81 14.78 -16.16 13.68
N SER A 82 14.25 -15.67 14.80
CA SER A 82 13.72 -16.55 15.86
C SER A 82 12.28 -16.96 15.58
N ASP A 83 11.86 -18.10 16.13
CA ASP A 83 10.46 -18.54 16.08
C ASP A 83 9.53 -17.54 16.78
N GLU A 84 9.99 -16.92 17.87
CA GLU A 84 9.27 -15.86 18.58
C GLU A 84 9.05 -14.63 17.70
N TRP A 85 10.08 -14.16 17.01
CA TRP A 85 9.94 -13.03 16.07
C TRP A 85 8.97 -13.36 14.92
N LEU A 86 9.03 -14.60 14.40
CA LEU A 86 8.11 -15.03 13.35
C LEU A 86 6.67 -15.10 13.87
N ALA A 87 6.45 -15.55 15.11
CA ALA A 87 5.15 -15.58 15.75
C ALA A 87 4.61 -14.16 15.97
N GLU A 88 5.41 -13.24 16.50
CA GLU A 88 5.04 -11.82 16.66
C GLU A 88 4.66 -11.18 15.33
N LEU A 89 5.46 -11.40 14.27
CA LEU A 89 5.15 -10.90 12.92
C LEU A 89 3.82 -11.47 12.41
N ARG A 90 3.58 -12.77 12.61
CA ARG A 90 2.34 -13.41 12.19
C ARG A 90 1.14 -12.83 12.91
N GLU A 91 1.22 -12.68 14.23
CA GLU A 91 0.15 -12.12 15.05
C GLU A 91 -0.16 -10.66 14.68
N ASP A 92 0.87 -9.83 14.46
CA ASP A 92 0.66 -8.46 14.00
C ASP A 92 -0.04 -8.42 12.63
N LEU A 93 0.42 -9.24 11.68
CA LEU A 93 -0.18 -9.30 10.34
C LEU A 93 -1.62 -9.79 10.40
N GLU A 94 -1.92 -10.85 11.15
CA GLU A 94 -3.28 -11.37 11.30
C GLU A 94 -4.22 -10.38 11.98
N ARG A 95 -3.75 -9.69 13.02
CA ARG A 95 -4.51 -8.62 13.68
C ARG A 95 -4.85 -7.51 12.69
N ARG A 96 -3.86 -7.00 11.94
CA ARG A 96 -4.08 -5.96 10.92
C ARG A 96 -5.00 -6.43 9.80
N LEU A 97 -4.90 -7.70 9.38
CA LEU A 97 -5.81 -8.30 8.40
C LEU A 97 -7.23 -8.48 8.95
N GLY A 98 -7.40 -8.62 10.27
CA GLY A 98 -8.71 -8.64 10.94
C GLY A 98 -9.35 -7.26 11.06
N GLU A 99 -8.53 -6.21 11.13
CA GLU A 99 -8.94 -4.80 11.22
C GLU A 99 -9.05 -4.11 9.85
N ALA A 100 -8.68 -4.79 8.76
CA ALA A 100 -8.67 -4.21 7.42
C ALA A 100 -10.09 -3.88 6.92
N ASP A 101 -10.20 -2.84 6.09
CA ASP A 101 -11.46 -2.46 5.46
C ASP A 101 -12.02 -3.62 4.63
N PRO A 102 -13.28 -4.05 4.83
CA PRO A 102 -13.88 -5.11 4.03
C PRO A 102 -13.80 -4.87 2.52
N LEU A 103 -13.81 -3.62 2.05
CA LEU A 103 -13.69 -3.31 0.62
C LEU A 103 -12.31 -3.69 0.06
N ASP A 104 -11.26 -3.62 0.88
CA ASP A 104 -9.91 -4.02 0.53
C ASP A 104 -9.23 -4.68 1.74
N PRO A 105 -9.44 -6.00 1.92
CA PRO A 105 -9.02 -6.73 3.12
C PRO A 105 -7.50 -6.98 3.17
N GLY A 106 -6.74 -6.28 2.33
CA GLY A 106 -5.30 -6.40 2.24
C GLY A 106 -4.56 -5.36 3.06
N VAL A 107 -3.49 -5.79 3.73
CA VAL A 107 -2.61 -4.94 4.52
C VAL A 107 -1.32 -4.62 3.78
N PRO A 108 -0.67 -3.47 4.02
CA PRO A 108 0.64 -3.18 3.43
C PRO A 108 1.67 -4.27 3.77
N ALA A 109 2.34 -4.76 2.73
CA ALA A 109 3.44 -5.72 2.87
C ALA A 109 4.69 -5.02 3.46
N PRO A 110 5.48 -5.71 4.30
CA PRO A 110 6.79 -5.21 4.70
C PRO A 110 7.67 -4.94 3.48
N THR A 111 8.45 -3.85 3.53
CA THR A 111 9.33 -3.40 2.45
C THR A 111 10.77 -3.86 2.63
N ASP A 112 11.08 -4.47 3.77
CA ASP A 112 12.41 -4.99 4.09
C ASP A 112 12.85 -6.10 3.14
N ALA A 113 14.17 -6.24 2.95
CA ALA A 113 14.77 -7.21 2.03
C ALA A 113 14.43 -8.67 2.36
N TRP A 114 14.12 -8.97 3.62
CA TRP A 114 13.71 -10.30 4.07
C TRP A 114 12.26 -10.64 3.69
N ALA A 115 11.43 -9.63 3.40
CA ALA A 115 9.98 -9.80 3.26
C ALA A 115 9.59 -10.85 2.20
N PRO A 116 10.15 -10.87 0.98
CA PRO A 116 9.75 -11.84 -0.03
C PRO A 116 9.92 -13.30 0.42
N GLU A 117 11.00 -13.61 1.14
CA GLU A 117 11.29 -14.99 1.59
C GLU A 117 10.49 -15.37 2.84
N VAL A 118 10.42 -14.49 3.84
CA VAL A 118 9.72 -14.79 5.10
C VAL A 118 8.21 -14.82 4.88
N ILE A 119 7.65 -13.85 4.14
CA ILE A 119 6.20 -13.77 3.91
C ILE A 119 5.70 -14.99 3.12
N ALA A 120 6.50 -15.51 2.18
CA ALA A 120 6.15 -16.74 1.45
C ALA A 120 5.93 -17.95 2.37
N ARG A 121 6.56 -17.96 3.56
CA ARG A 121 6.41 -19.01 4.58
C ARG A 121 5.20 -18.81 5.49
N LEU A 122 4.57 -17.62 5.46
CA LEU A 122 3.40 -17.30 6.29
C LEU A 122 2.08 -17.72 5.66
N GLY A 123 2.09 -18.23 4.41
CA GLY A 123 0.88 -18.64 3.71
C GLY A 123 -0.03 -17.47 3.34
N LEU A 124 0.51 -16.25 3.26
CA LEU A 124 -0.21 -15.06 2.81
C LEU A 124 -0.01 -14.86 1.30
N GLU A 125 -1.04 -14.35 0.63
CA GLU A 125 -0.97 -13.99 -0.78
C GLU A 125 -0.46 -12.56 -0.93
N ARG A 126 0.56 -12.36 -1.77
CA ARG A 126 1.03 -11.02 -2.13
C ARG A 126 0.41 -10.56 -3.43
N ARG A 127 -0.30 -9.43 -3.40
CA ARG A 127 -0.85 -8.78 -4.59
C ARG A 127 -0.31 -7.35 -4.64
N GLY A 128 0.72 -7.13 -5.46
CA GLY A 128 1.47 -5.87 -5.51
C GLY A 128 2.14 -5.52 -4.18
N ALA A 129 1.74 -4.37 -3.60
CA ALA A 129 2.28 -3.85 -2.34
C ALA A 129 1.52 -4.34 -1.09
N LYS A 130 0.54 -5.22 -1.25
CA LYS A 130 -0.32 -5.68 -0.14
C LYS A 130 -0.27 -7.19 0.04
N LEU A 131 -0.57 -7.61 1.28
CA LEU A 131 -0.72 -8.99 1.72
C LEU A 131 -2.19 -9.26 2.00
N TYR A 132 -2.65 -10.44 1.61
CA TYR A 132 -4.02 -10.92 1.77
C TYR A 132 -4.00 -12.31 2.39
N ARG A 133 -5.10 -12.65 3.09
CA ARG A 133 -5.36 -14.07 3.36
C ARG A 133 -5.59 -14.81 2.04
N PRO A 134 -5.26 -16.11 1.96
CA PRO A 134 -5.52 -16.91 0.76
C PRO A 134 -6.97 -16.78 0.29
N GLY A 135 -7.16 -16.47 -0.99
CA GLY A 135 -8.48 -16.29 -1.60
C GLY A 135 -9.31 -15.12 -1.05
N ALA A 136 -8.74 -14.22 -0.24
CA ALA A 136 -9.51 -13.09 0.28
C ALA A 136 -9.92 -12.16 -0.87
N GLU A 137 -11.19 -11.78 -0.89
CA GLU A 137 -11.77 -10.82 -1.82
C GLU A 137 -12.45 -9.71 -1.03
N GLY A 138 -12.44 -8.50 -1.58
CA GLY A 138 -13.19 -7.40 -0.98
C GLY A 138 -14.70 -7.66 -1.01
N ALA A 139 -15.39 -7.15 0.00
CA ALA A 139 -16.82 -7.25 0.16
C ALA A 139 -17.39 -5.90 0.65
N LEU A 140 -18.64 -5.63 0.30
CA LEU A 140 -19.30 -4.38 0.72
C LEU A 140 -19.58 -4.36 2.23
N GLY A 141 -19.86 -5.52 2.83
CA GLY A 141 -20.21 -5.63 4.25
C GLY A 141 -21.35 -4.65 4.60
N GLU A 142 -21.13 -3.82 5.61
CA GLU A 142 -22.10 -2.82 6.07
C GLU A 142 -22.45 -1.75 5.03
N ARG A 143 -21.64 -1.62 3.96
CA ARG A 143 -21.79 -0.60 2.90
C ARG A 143 -22.68 -1.05 1.74
N GLU A 144 -23.35 -2.19 1.86
CA GLU A 144 -24.18 -2.74 0.79
C GLU A 144 -25.35 -1.82 0.41
N GLN A 145 -26.02 -1.25 1.41
CA GLN A 145 -27.10 -0.28 1.19
C GLN A 145 -26.59 1.02 0.53
N GLU A 146 -25.45 1.55 0.98
CA GLU A 146 -24.80 2.73 0.40
C GLU A 146 -24.47 2.50 -1.09
N ALA A 147 -23.93 1.31 -1.42
CA ALA A 147 -23.62 0.93 -2.79
C ALA A 147 -24.88 0.85 -3.66
N MET A 148 -25.95 0.22 -3.17
CA MET A 148 -27.23 0.12 -3.89
C MET A 148 -27.84 1.50 -4.18
N GLU A 149 -27.84 2.41 -3.19
CA GLU A 149 -28.36 3.77 -3.35
C GLU A 149 -27.51 4.63 -4.30
N LEU A 150 -26.20 4.42 -4.31
CA LEU A 150 -25.32 5.04 -5.29
C LEU A 150 -25.65 4.53 -6.70
N GLU A 151 -25.69 3.21 -6.89
CA GLU A 151 -25.95 2.58 -8.18
C GLU A 151 -27.31 2.96 -8.76
N ALA A 152 -28.35 3.05 -7.93
CA ALA A 152 -29.68 3.47 -8.34
C ALA A 152 -29.73 4.91 -8.91
N ARG A 153 -28.77 5.76 -8.54
CA ARG A 153 -28.64 7.14 -9.05
C ARG A 153 -27.75 7.24 -10.28
N LEU A 154 -27.01 6.19 -10.63
CA LEU A 154 -26.08 6.23 -11.76
C LEU A 154 -26.83 6.28 -13.10
N GLY A 155 -26.43 7.23 -13.93
CA GLY A 155 -26.91 7.38 -15.30
C GLY A 155 -25.83 8.02 -16.16
N LEU A 156 -26.25 8.78 -17.17
CA LEU A 156 -25.34 9.60 -17.98
C LEU A 156 -24.83 10.82 -17.19
N ASP A 157 -25.69 11.40 -16.35
CA ASP A 157 -25.31 12.53 -15.51
C ASP A 157 -24.40 12.05 -14.36
N PRO A 158 -23.18 12.59 -14.22
CA PRO A 158 -22.22 12.10 -13.23
C PRO A 158 -22.68 12.40 -11.80
N VAL A 159 -22.63 11.37 -10.96
CA VAL A 159 -22.95 11.43 -9.54
C VAL A 159 -21.66 11.55 -8.74
N LYS A 160 -21.61 12.48 -7.77
CA LYS A 160 -20.48 12.61 -6.85
C LYS A 160 -20.48 11.40 -5.91
N VAL A 161 -19.34 10.71 -5.82
CA VAL A 161 -19.13 9.62 -4.87
C VAL A 161 -18.30 10.15 -3.71
N GLU A 162 -18.87 10.14 -2.51
CA GLU A 162 -18.22 10.70 -1.32
C GLU A 162 -17.06 9.83 -0.82
N SER A 163 -17.16 8.50 -0.97
CA SER A 163 -16.10 7.58 -0.59
C SER A 163 -15.28 7.11 -1.80
N PRO A 164 -14.00 7.51 -1.91
CA PRO A 164 -13.10 7.04 -2.95
C PRO A 164 -12.88 5.52 -2.93
N GLU A 165 -12.93 4.90 -1.74
CA GLU A 165 -12.73 3.47 -1.52
C GLU A 165 -13.88 2.67 -2.12
N LEU A 166 -15.13 3.08 -1.82
CA LEU A 166 -16.31 2.46 -2.40
C LEU A 166 -16.33 2.64 -3.92
N ALA A 167 -16.00 3.85 -4.40
CA ALA A 167 -15.95 4.13 -5.83
C ALA A 167 -14.95 3.20 -6.56
N ARG A 168 -13.77 2.99 -5.98
CA ARG A 168 -12.74 2.09 -6.53
C ARG A 168 -13.20 0.64 -6.52
N PHE A 169 -13.74 0.18 -5.39
CA PHE A 169 -14.25 -1.18 -5.24
C PHE A 169 -15.34 -1.50 -6.27
N LEU A 170 -16.31 -0.60 -6.44
CA LEU A 170 -17.39 -0.78 -7.40
C LEU A 170 -16.90 -0.71 -8.85
N GLU A 171 -15.91 0.14 -9.16
CA GLU A 171 -15.31 0.19 -10.50
C GLU A 171 -14.53 -1.11 -10.82
N GLU A 172 -13.75 -1.63 -9.88
CA GLU A 172 -13.02 -2.90 -10.04
C GLU A 172 -13.99 -4.08 -10.31
N ARG A 173 -15.21 -4.01 -9.75
CA ARG A 173 -16.30 -4.96 -10.01
C ARG A 173 -17.14 -4.62 -11.25
N GLY A 174 -16.80 -3.57 -11.99
CA GLY A 174 -17.51 -3.13 -13.20
C GLY A 174 -18.92 -2.57 -12.95
N ARG A 175 -19.25 -2.19 -11.71
CA ARG A 175 -20.59 -1.70 -11.31
C ARG A 175 -20.78 -0.21 -11.55
N LEU A 176 -19.68 0.54 -11.69
CA LEU A 176 -19.67 1.95 -12.09
C LEU A 176 -18.45 2.25 -12.94
N VAL A 177 -18.43 3.42 -13.58
CA VAL A 177 -17.22 3.96 -14.24
C VAL A 177 -16.89 5.32 -13.63
N ARG A 178 -15.67 5.48 -13.10
CA ARG A 178 -15.21 6.78 -12.58
C ARG A 178 -14.80 7.68 -13.75
N VAL A 179 -15.30 8.91 -13.76
CA VAL A 179 -15.09 9.88 -14.86
C VAL A 179 -14.24 11.10 -14.46
N GLY A 180 -13.58 11.06 -13.30
CA GLY A 180 -12.73 12.13 -12.78
C GLY A 180 -13.39 12.93 -11.66
N ASP A 181 -12.59 13.68 -10.89
CA ASP A 181 -13.03 14.56 -9.79
C ASP A 181 -13.96 13.92 -8.75
N GLY A 182 -13.84 12.60 -8.53
CA GLY A 182 -14.70 11.83 -7.64
C GLY A 182 -16.13 11.63 -8.15
N TYR A 183 -16.37 11.80 -9.45
CA TYR A 183 -17.64 11.50 -10.08
C TYR A 183 -17.65 10.12 -10.75
N ALA A 184 -18.82 9.50 -10.78
CA ALA A 184 -19.07 8.24 -11.45
C ALA A 184 -20.34 8.30 -12.30
N ILE A 185 -20.38 7.47 -13.35
CA ILE A 185 -21.55 7.23 -14.20
C ILE A 185 -21.85 5.73 -14.27
N SER A 186 -23.00 5.37 -14.85
CA SER A 186 -23.33 3.96 -15.07
C SER A 186 -22.44 3.35 -16.16
N PRO A 187 -22.09 2.05 -16.05
CA PRO A 187 -21.31 1.36 -17.09
C PRO A 187 -22.00 1.38 -18.46
N GLY A 188 -23.34 1.28 -18.47
CA GLY A 188 -24.14 1.36 -19.69
C GLY A 188 -24.05 2.72 -20.39
N ALA A 189 -24.13 3.82 -19.62
CA ALA A 189 -24.00 5.17 -20.17
C ALA A 189 -22.59 5.42 -20.74
N TYR A 190 -21.55 4.93 -20.05
CA TYR A 190 -20.17 4.99 -20.54
C TYR A 190 -20.02 4.24 -21.87
N ALA A 191 -20.53 3.01 -21.96
CA ALA A 191 -20.45 2.19 -23.16
C ALA A 191 -21.18 2.84 -24.36
N GLN A 192 -22.37 3.40 -24.14
CA GLN A 192 -23.12 4.12 -25.17
C GLN A 192 -22.37 5.37 -25.64
N ALA A 193 -21.83 6.17 -24.71
CA ALA A 193 -21.04 7.34 -25.02
C ALA A 193 -19.78 6.98 -25.84
N ARG A 194 -19.15 5.83 -25.53
CA ARG A 194 -18.00 5.31 -26.29
C ARG A 194 -18.38 4.98 -27.73
N VAL A 195 -19.52 4.32 -27.95
CA VAL A 195 -20.00 3.99 -29.30
C VAL A 195 -20.24 5.25 -30.13
N LEU A 196 -20.92 6.25 -29.57
CA LEU A 196 -21.16 7.53 -30.25
C LEU A 196 -19.84 8.26 -30.58
N LEU A 197 -18.91 8.30 -29.63
CA LEU A 197 -17.61 8.94 -29.81
C LEU A 197 -16.79 8.28 -30.92
N VAL A 198 -16.68 6.95 -30.89
CA VAL A 198 -15.90 6.19 -31.86
C VAL A 198 -16.53 6.33 -33.25
N GLY A 199 -17.85 6.16 -33.37
CA GLY A 199 -18.54 6.31 -34.66
C GLY A 199 -18.36 7.69 -35.29
N GLU A 200 -18.46 8.76 -34.50
CA GLU A 200 -18.21 10.11 -35.01
C GLU A 200 -16.75 10.29 -35.44
N LEU A 201 -15.79 9.75 -34.69
CA LEU A 201 -14.37 9.85 -35.01
C LEU A 201 -13.94 8.99 -36.21
N GLU A 202 -14.63 7.89 -36.49
CA GLU A 202 -14.43 7.10 -37.71
C GLU A 202 -14.96 7.87 -38.94
N ALA A 203 -16.05 8.61 -38.79
CA ALA A 203 -16.65 9.39 -39.87
C ALA A 203 -15.93 10.73 -40.14
N ALA A 204 -15.51 11.45 -39.09
CA ALA A 204 -15.01 12.82 -39.18
C ALA A 204 -13.52 12.99 -38.81
N GLU A 205 -12.83 11.90 -38.43
CA GLU A 205 -11.44 11.81 -37.95
C GLU A 205 -11.10 12.58 -36.66
N ARG A 206 -11.83 13.66 -36.36
CA ARG A 206 -11.62 14.58 -35.25
C ARG A 206 -12.96 14.98 -34.65
N ILE A 207 -12.99 15.19 -33.34
CA ILE A 207 -14.20 15.64 -32.63
C ILE A 207 -13.87 16.75 -31.63
N THR A 208 -14.68 17.80 -31.62
CA THR A 208 -14.60 18.86 -30.61
C THR A 208 -15.43 18.48 -29.38
N LEU A 209 -15.15 19.11 -28.23
CA LEU A 209 -16.01 18.99 -27.04
C LEU A 209 -17.47 19.40 -27.34
N ALA A 210 -17.68 20.47 -28.11
CA ALA A 210 -19.01 20.95 -28.45
C ALA A 210 -19.78 19.92 -29.28
N ARG A 211 -19.15 19.36 -30.32
CA ARG A 211 -19.75 18.32 -31.15
C ARG A 211 -20.09 17.07 -30.35
N PHE A 212 -19.16 16.60 -29.50
CA PHE A 212 -19.40 15.44 -28.64
C PHE A 212 -20.58 15.67 -27.68
N ARG A 213 -20.63 16.85 -27.05
CA ARG A 213 -21.74 17.25 -26.18
C ARG A 213 -23.07 17.21 -26.91
N ASP A 214 -23.12 17.77 -28.11
CA ASP A 214 -24.35 17.86 -28.91
C ASP A 214 -24.83 16.46 -29.37
N LEU A 215 -23.90 15.56 -29.71
CA LEU A 215 -24.20 14.16 -30.03
C LEU A 215 -24.71 13.37 -28.83
N LEU A 216 -24.08 13.58 -27.68
CA LEU A 216 -24.42 12.89 -26.44
C LEU A 216 -25.71 13.44 -25.80
N GLY A 217 -26.11 14.66 -26.14
CA GLY A 217 -27.25 15.35 -25.52
C GLY A 217 -27.00 15.70 -24.05
N ALA A 218 -25.74 15.85 -23.63
CA ALA A 218 -25.35 15.99 -22.23
C ALA A 218 -24.86 17.41 -21.88
N SER A 219 -24.62 17.65 -20.59
CA SER A 219 -24.00 18.90 -20.14
C SER A 219 -22.56 19.03 -20.62
N ARG A 220 -22.03 20.27 -20.65
CA ARG A 220 -20.60 20.53 -20.93
C ARG A 220 -19.69 19.81 -19.93
N LYS A 221 -20.06 19.79 -18.66
CA LYS A 221 -19.32 19.12 -17.57
C LYS A 221 -19.26 17.61 -17.82
N THR A 222 -20.41 16.98 -18.08
CA THR A 222 -20.52 15.54 -18.36
C THR A 222 -19.66 15.16 -19.56
N SER A 223 -19.77 15.92 -20.65
CA SER A 223 -19.04 15.68 -21.89
C SER A 223 -17.53 15.82 -21.68
N GLN A 224 -17.10 16.82 -20.90
CA GLN A 224 -15.69 17.02 -20.59
C GLN A 224 -15.12 15.87 -19.76
N LEU A 225 -15.79 15.48 -18.67
CA LEU A 225 -15.36 14.38 -17.80
C LEU A 225 -15.24 13.05 -18.58
N LEU A 226 -16.24 12.75 -19.42
CA LEU A 226 -16.21 11.57 -20.28
C LEU A 226 -15.04 11.60 -21.26
N LEU A 227 -14.80 12.72 -21.93
CA LEU A 227 -13.69 12.84 -22.87
C LEU A 227 -12.32 12.72 -22.19
N GLU A 228 -12.17 13.26 -20.98
CA GLU A 228 -10.96 13.08 -20.17
C GLU A 228 -10.79 11.61 -19.75
N ARG A 229 -11.88 10.94 -19.38
CA ARG A 229 -11.88 9.50 -19.11
C ARG A 229 -11.51 8.68 -20.34
N PHE A 230 -12.06 8.97 -21.52
CA PHE A 230 -11.68 8.30 -22.77
C PHE A 230 -10.21 8.54 -23.16
N ASP A 231 -9.65 9.70 -22.84
CA ASP A 231 -8.23 9.96 -23.03
C ASP A 231 -7.37 9.09 -22.09
N ALA A 232 -7.80 8.95 -20.82
CA ALA A 232 -7.15 8.13 -19.81
C ALA A 232 -7.23 6.63 -20.11
N ASP A 233 -8.37 6.15 -20.62
CA ASP A 233 -8.60 4.77 -21.04
C ASP A 233 -7.92 4.43 -22.38
N GLY A 234 -7.24 5.41 -23.00
CA GLY A 234 -6.54 5.20 -24.26
C GLY A 234 -7.46 5.06 -25.48
N VAL A 235 -8.72 5.53 -25.38
CA VAL A 235 -9.65 5.57 -26.52
C VAL A 235 -9.28 6.71 -27.46
N THR A 236 -9.12 7.90 -26.88
CA THR A 236 -8.79 9.13 -27.62
C THR A 236 -7.48 9.74 -27.16
N ARG A 237 -7.00 10.72 -27.94
CA ARG A 237 -5.97 11.67 -27.51
C ARG A 237 -6.37 13.08 -27.94
N ARG A 238 -6.05 14.05 -27.09
CA ARG A 238 -6.29 15.47 -27.39
C ARG A 238 -5.26 16.04 -28.35
N VAL A 239 -5.72 16.80 -29.35
CA VAL A 239 -4.90 17.53 -30.33
C VAL A 239 -5.48 18.94 -30.48
N GLY A 240 -4.90 19.90 -29.75
CA GLY A 240 -5.44 21.25 -29.67
C GLY A 240 -6.83 21.28 -29.02
N ALA A 241 -7.82 21.75 -29.78
CA ALA A 241 -9.23 21.81 -29.34
C ALA A 241 -9.99 20.49 -29.57
N ASP A 242 -9.41 19.56 -30.34
CA ASP A 242 -10.08 18.33 -30.77
C ASP A 242 -9.54 17.12 -30.04
N ARG A 243 -10.23 16.00 -30.26
CA ARG A 243 -9.74 14.65 -29.99
C ARG A 243 -9.75 13.83 -31.27
N VAL A 244 -8.84 12.86 -31.31
CA VAL A 244 -8.70 11.88 -32.38
C VAL A 244 -8.59 10.48 -31.78
N LEU A 245 -9.00 9.45 -32.53
CA LEU A 245 -8.81 8.05 -32.10
C LEU A 245 -7.33 7.71 -31.97
N ARG A 246 -7.00 6.94 -30.94
CA ARG A 246 -5.67 6.32 -30.83
C ARG A 246 -5.55 5.15 -31.82
N ALA A 247 -4.32 4.92 -32.30
CA ALA A 247 -4.04 3.86 -33.26
C ALA A 247 -4.41 2.46 -32.74
N SER A 248 -4.29 2.22 -31.42
CA SER A 248 -4.67 0.95 -30.77
C SER A 248 -6.17 0.64 -30.78
N VAL A 249 -7.00 1.58 -31.22
CA VAL A 249 -8.47 1.48 -31.24
C VAL A 249 -9.01 1.48 -32.67
N ARG A 250 -8.21 1.94 -33.64
CA ARG A 250 -8.48 1.73 -35.05
C ARG A 250 -8.21 0.25 -35.31
N GLY A 251 -9.24 -0.51 -35.70
CA GLY A 251 -9.18 -1.97 -35.88
C GLY A 251 -7.98 -2.45 -36.68
#